data_AF-A0A4R4V6J6-F1
#
_entry.id   AF-A0A4R4V6J6-F1
#
_cell.length_a   1.000
_cell.length_b   1.000
_cell.length_c   1.000
_cell.angle_alpha   90.00
_cell.angle_beta   90.00
_cell.angle_gamma   90.00
#
_symmetry.space_group_name_H-M   'P 1'
#
loop_
_entity.id
_entity.type
_entity.pdbx_description
1 polymer ?
#
loop_
_entity_poly.entity_id
_entity_poly.type
_entity_poly.pdbx_seq_one_letter_code
_entity_poly.pdbx_strand_id
1 'polypeptide(L)'
;SLYCGMALTIGWDPNAPSAPAPDQLNTIRDNGALNVAVGNTTEDAFTALAARTLHATGASPSGSDLQLLRTFLHNVLDLAEEKGGDARVRRHLHDASFGAFAGGHHWTVTPPSADTAGETSTPEPFAPPPWLATLNDDQRRLDEQLGELYGLQWRLNALWLKNGLADALSPRPGDAPDQERMRQELDPDREGSLAHTVRAATALVRDLATKVPQPDSTQPHAGAHDALLAGINAFTETKGLTEGATLKAVPRPPYWQANNPVVSLSGLLPPADTTVSDEPVPVRLLTDDDPWPLVSAVTIAGTTITATPGGAGQGPMPAVPGLEALPPEIPALLREFFLLDAGNAPVLAAAAGLPASDVAAVIAAHRPADYTGTLPALGLDPWTQPWEPLIMEWKIAYRHIPYTVGTQRCWTFDGTDYRYTGPADIEADRVTITGISGLGPHPRSLFAARLKEFVSHHGTAGQRGQLEDWLASIGEWAFLAQELSGFNQRLAARDTRAFRRPTTDDPDHPHIAALAGYPDTATDTDGGLPARYQGRVTSAPYLPGGANAPFHEMRQGQIHIEELFLYDKFGRVLDVVSPDTESGGLHDYR
;
A
#
# COMPACT_ATOMS: atom_id res chain seq x y z
N SER A 1 -31.83 -6.72 7.99
CA SER A 1 -31.10 -7.43 6.91
C SER A 1 -30.35 -8.57 7.54
N LEU A 2 -30.59 -9.80 7.09
CA LEU A 2 -29.82 -10.97 7.49
C LEU A 2 -28.74 -11.19 6.43
N TYR A 3 -27.47 -11.13 6.83
CA TYR A 3 -26.35 -11.52 5.96
C TYR A 3 -26.02 -12.98 6.27
N CYS A 4 -26.42 -13.90 5.40
CA CYS A 4 -26.12 -15.32 5.51
C CYS A 4 -25.35 -15.81 4.29
N GLY A 5 -24.43 -16.74 4.52
CA GLY A 5 -23.71 -17.48 3.48
C GLY A 5 -23.84 -18.97 3.74
N MET A 6 -23.65 -19.76 2.68
CA MET A 6 -23.69 -21.22 2.73
C MET A 6 -22.41 -21.75 2.12
N ALA A 7 -21.86 -22.81 2.71
CA ALA A 7 -20.77 -23.57 2.16
C ALA A 7 -21.15 -25.05 2.23
N LEU A 8 -21.20 -25.69 1.06
CA LEU A 8 -21.71 -27.05 0.91
C LEU A 8 -20.57 -28.06 1.02
N THR A 9 -20.88 -29.21 1.63
CA THR A 9 -20.05 -30.41 1.63
C THR A 9 -18.66 -30.18 2.27
N ILE A 10 -18.60 -29.38 3.33
CA ILE A 10 -17.36 -29.22 4.11
C ILE A 10 -17.17 -30.43 5.05
N GLY A 11 -16.23 -31.30 4.71
CA GLY A 11 -15.74 -32.34 5.61
C GLY A 11 -14.81 -31.75 6.68
N TRP A 12 -15.37 -31.34 7.82
CA TRP A 12 -14.56 -30.91 8.97
C TRP A 12 -13.91 -32.12 9.65
N ASP A 13 -12.60 -32.24 9.54
CA ASP A 13 -11.78 -33.16 10.34
C ASP A 13 -10.66 -32.37 11.04
N PRO A 14 -10.75 -32.14 12.36
CA PRO A 14 -9.73 -31.39 13.09
C PRO A 14 -8.38 -32.11 13.15
N ASN A 15 -8.31 -33.39 12.79
CA ASN A 15 -7.09 -34.18 12.74
C ASN A 15 -6.59 -34.40 11.30
N ALA A 16 -7.20 -33.78 10.29
CA ALA A 16 -6.77 -33.91 8.91
C ALA A 16 -5.32 -33.40 8.76
N PRO A 17 -4.42 -34.18 8.12
CA PRO A 17 -3.02 -33.78 7.94
C PRO A 17 -2.82 -32.73 6.84
N SER A 18 -3.85 -32.46 6.02
CA SER A 18 -3.80 -31.53 4.89
C SER A 18 -5.18 -30.92 4.62
N ALA A 19 -5.21 -29.80 3.88
CA ALA A 19 -6.45 -29.22 3.37
C ALA A 19 -7.19 -30.20 2.42
N PRO A 20 -8.53 -30.12 2.32
CA PRO A 20 -9.31 -30.91 1.36
C PRO A 20 -8.86 -30.64 -0.08
N ALA A 21 -8.80 -31.70 -0.89
CA ALA A 21 -8.51 -31.57 -2.32
C ALA A 21 -9.80 -31.20 -3.10
N PRO A 22 -9.69 -30.43 -4.20
CA PRO A 22 -8.47 -29.83 -4.74
C PRO A 22 -8.00 -28.61 -3.92
N ASP A 23 -6.68 -28.50 -3.73
CA ASP A 23 -6.06 -27.35 -3.07
C ASP A 23 -5.32 -26.49 -4.10
N GLN A 24 -5.78 -25.25 -4.27
CA GLN A 24 -5.16 -24.29 -5.19
C GLN A 24 -3.71 -23.99 -4.82
N LEU A 25 -3.35 -24.01 -3.53
CA LEU A 25 -1.99 -23.72 -3.09
C LEU A 25 -0.99 -24.76 -3.59
N ASN A 26 -1.33 -26.05 -3.55
CA ASN A 26 -0.52 -27.13 -4.13
C ASN A 26 -0.36 -26.94 -5.64
N THR A 27 -1.44 -26.57 -6.33
CA THR A 27 -1.40 -26.31 -7.78
C THR A 27 -0.45 -25.16 -8.14
N ILE A 28 -0.51 -24.07 -7.36
CA ILE A 28 0.38 -22.91 -7.53
C ILE A 28 1.84 -23.31 -7.29
N ARG A 29 2.09 -24.12 -6.25
CA ARG A 29 3.44 -24.59 -5.93
C ARG A 29 4.00 -25.45 -7.06
N ASP A 30 3.21 -26.33 -7.65
CA ASP A 30 3.73 -27.38 -8.54
C ASP A 30 3.71 -26.99 -10.03
N ASN A 31 3.03 -25.90 -10.42
CA ASN A 31 2.87 -25.54 -11.84
C ASN A 31 4.08 -24.83 -12.49
N GLY A 32 5.08 -24.41 -11.71
CA GLY A 32 6.28 -23.71 -12.20
C GLY A 32 6.03 -22.29 -12.73
N ALA A 33 4.85 -21.71 -12.51
CA ALA A 33 4.49 -20.37 -12.98
C ALA A 33 4.93 -19.24 -12.03
N LEU A 34 5.38 -19.59 -10.82
CA LEU A 34 5.82 -18.65 -9.81
C LEU A 34 7.19 -18.07 -10.19
N ASN A 35 7.25 -16.75 -10.34
CA ASN A 35 8.50 -16.03 -10.59
C ASN A 35 8.49 -14.71 -9.81
N VAL A 36 9.69 -14.24 -9.45
CA VAL A 36 9.89 -13.00 -8.70
C VAL A 36 10.82 -12.08 -9.48
N ALA A 37 10.48 -10.80 -9.55
CA ALA A 37 11.34 -9.75 -10.07
C ALA A 37 11.38 -8.56 -9.11
N VAL A 38 12.49 -7.82 -9.12
CA VAL A 38 12.66 -6.60 -8.31
C VAL A 38 12.96 -5.43 -9.24
N GLY A 39 12.34 -4.29 -8.98
CA GLY A 39 12.58 -3.04 -9.71
C GLY A 39 12.51 -1.82 -8.79
N ASN A 40 12.88 -0.64 -9.29
CA ASN A 40 12.74 0.61 -8.54
C ASN A 40 11.29 1.11 -8.49
N THR A 41 10.46 0.65 -9.43
CA THR A 41 9.04 0.93 -9.54
C THR A 41 8.27 -0.34 -9.94
N THR A 42 6.94 -0.28 -9.89
CA THR A 42 6.06 -1.37 -10.34
C THR A 42 6.26 -1.67 -11.83
N GLU A 43 6.37 -0.62 -12.66
CA GLU A 43 6.65 -0.71 -14.09
C GLU A 43 7.95 -1.48 -14.36
N ASP A 44 9.01 -1.15 -13.61
CA ASP A 44 10.32 -1.75 -13.78
C ASP A 44 10.33 -3.22 -13.35
N ALA A 45 9.74 -3.53 -12.19
CA ALA A 45 9.63 -4.90 -11.68
C ALA A 45 8.75 -5.76 -12.61
N PHE A 46 7.63 -5.22 -13.10
CA PHE A 46 6.77 -5.90 -14.07
C PHE A 46 7.47 -6.13 -15.40
N THR A 47 8.19 -5.13 -15.95
CA THR A 47 8.93 -5.29 -17.22
C THR A 47 9.98 -6.39 -17.12
N ALA A 48 10.72 -6.44 -16.00
CA ALA A 48 11.71 -7.50 -15.75
C ALA A 48 11.07 -8.90 -15.71
N LEU A 49 9.88 -9.02 -15.13
CA LEU A 49 9.12 -10.26 -15.05
C LEU A 49 8.51 -10.67 -16.40
N ALA A 50 7.97 -9.71 -17.15
CA ALA A 50 7.30 -9.92 -18.44
C ALA A 50 8.24 -10.57 -19.45
N ALA A 51 9.53 -10.20 -19.46
CA ALA A 51 10.54 -10.85 -20.30
C ALA A 51 10.56 -12.38 -20.11
N ARG A 52 10.58 -12.82 -18.85
CA ARG A 52 10.61 -14.23 -18.48
C ARG A 52 9.30 -14.94 -18.82
N THR A 53 8.16 -14.32 -18.55
CA THR A 53 6.84 -14.86 -18.90
C THR A 53 6.68 -15.00 -20.42
N LEU A 54 7.10 -14.01 -21.20
CA LEU A 54 7.07 -14.08 -22.66
C LEU A 54 7.95 -15.23 -23.18
N HIS A 55 9.15 -15.41 -22.64
CA HIS A 55 10.00 -16.55 -22.96
C HIS A 55 9.35 -17.89 -22.65
N ALA A 56 8.67 -18.03 -21.51
CA ALA A 56 7.95 -19.25 -21.14
C ALA A 56 6.82 -19.60 -22.14
N THR A 57 6.23 -18.59 -22.80
CA THR A 57 5.22 -18.79 -23.87
C THR A 57 5.82 -19.01 -25.27
N GLY A 58 7.15 -19.09 -25.39
CA GLY A 58 7.85 -19.29 -26.66
C GLY A 58 8.15 -18.01 -27.44
N ALA A 59 7.78 -16.84 -26.92
CA ALA A 59 8.20 -15.56 -27.49
C ALA A 59 9.68 -15.29 -27.18
N SER A 60 10.33 -14.43 -27.98
CA SER A 60 11.72 -14.04 -27.80
C SER A 60 11.87 -12.52 -27.90
N PRO A 61 11.38 -11.77 -26.91
CA PRO A 61 11.48 -10.32 -26.93
C PRO A 61 12.95 -9.89 -26.92
N SER A 62 13.30 -8.97 -27.82
CA SER A 62 14.60 -8.30 -27.82
C SER A 62 14.70 -7.30 -26.66
N GLY A 63 15.93 -6.84 -26.37
CA GLY A 63 16.13 -5.75 -25.40
C GLY A 63 15.39 -4.47 -25.79
N SER A 64 15.23 -4.20 -27.09
CA SER A 64 14.42 -3.09 -27.60
C SER A 64 12.93 -3.27 -27.32
N ASP A 65 12.39 -4.48 -27.42
CA ASP A 65 10.97 -4.75 -27.12
C ASP A 65 10.67 -4.49 -25.64
N LEU A 66 11.57 -4.91 -24.75
CA LEU A 66 11.44 -4.66 -23.31
C LEU A 66 11.61 -3.17 -22.98
N GLN A 67 12.51 -2.47 -23.66
CA GLN A 67 12.65 -1.03 -23.49
C GLN A 67 11.40 -0.28 -23.98
N LEU A 68 10.78 -0.73 -25.07
CA LEU A 68 9.52 -0.18 -25.57
C LEU A 68 8.38 -0.42 -24.57
N LEU A 69 8.25 -1.63 -24.03
CA LEU A 69 7.29 -1.96 -22.98
C LEU A 69 7.48 -1.08 -21.74
N ARG A 70 8.72 -0.91 -21.29
CA ARG A 70 9.05 -0.01 -20.17
C ARG A 70 8.64 1.43 -20.45
N THR A 71 8.98 1.94 -21.63
CA THR A 71 8.66 3.31 -22.07
C THR A 71 7.14 3.53 -22.15
N PHE A 72 6.40 2.54 -22.62
CA PHE A 72 4.93 2.52 -22.63
C PHE A 72 4.33 2.56 -21.22
N LEU A 73 4.81 1.73 -20.31
CA LEU A 73 4.31 1.68 -18.93
C LEU A 73 4.52 2.98 -18.16
N HIS A 74 5.66 3.64 -18.39
CA HIS A 74 5.97 4.97 -17.84
C HIS A 74 5.28 6.12 -18.59
N ASN A 75 4.46 5.84 -19.60
CA ASN A 75 3.72 6.83 -20.40
C ASN A 75 4.60 7.88 -21.09
N VAL A 76 5.73 7.46 -21.67
CA VAL A 76 6.71 8.36 -22.31
C VAL A 76 7.08 7.92 -23.72
N LEU A 77 6.15 7.28 -24.45
CA LEU A 77 6.37 6.91 -25.85
C LEU A 77 6.57 8.13 -26.74
N ASP A 78 5.75 9.18 -26.59
CA ASP A 78 5.88 10.41 -27.38
C ASP A 78 7.25 11.06 -27.20
N LEU A 79 7.82 10.95 -26.00
CA LEU A 79 9.15 11.48 -25.68
C LEU A 79 10.25 10.80 -26.50
N ALA A 80 10.06 9.53 -26.88
CA ALA A 80 11.02 8.78 -27.69
C ALA A 80 11.11 9.31 -29.13
N GLU A 81 9.99 9.84 -29.67
CA GLU A 81 9.89 10.40 -31.03
C GLU A 81 10.46 11.83 -31.11
N GLU A 82 10.69 12.49 -29.97
CA GLU A 82 11.27 13.83 -29.94
C GLU A 82 12.78 13.85 -30.26
N LYS A 83 13.30 15.03 -30.61
CA LYS A 83 14.75 15.19 -30.82
C LYS A 83 15.52 14.85 -29.53
N GLY A 84 16.41 13.86 -29.63
CA GLY A 84 17.16 13.34 -28.48
C GLY A 84 16.31 12.47 -27.54
N GLY A 85 15.21 11.89 -28.04
CA GLY A 85 14.23 11.12 -27.28
C GLY A 85 14.85 10.03 -26.41
N ASP A 86 15.78 9.24 -26.93
CA ASP A 86 16.46 8.18 -26.14
C ASP A 86 17.11 8.69 -24.84
N ALA A 87 17.74 9.87 -24.88
CA ALA A 87 18.37 10.45 -23.70
C ALA A 87 17.31 10.96 -22.71
N ARG A 88 16.21 11.52 -23.22
CA ARG A 88 15.11 12.04 -22.41
C ARG A 88 14.29 10.92 -21.77
N VAL A 89 13.99 9.84 -22.50
CA VAL A 89 13.37 8.62 -21.97
C VAL A 89 14.25 8.04 -20.87
N ARG A 90 15.55 7.82 -21.11
CA ARG A 90 16.47 7.32 -20.07
C ARG A 90 16.49 8.21 -18.83
N ARG A 91 16.50 9.53 -19.01
CA ARG A 91 16.44 10.47 -17.89
C ARG A 91 15.13 10.37 -17.13
N HIS A 92 14.00 10.28 -17.82
CA HIS A 92 12.68 10.12 -17.19
C HIS A 92 12.59 8.82 -16.38
N LEU A 93 13.03 7.69 -16.96
CA LEU A 93 13.07 6.40 -16.27
C LEU A 93 14.00 6.42 -15.04
N HIS A 94 15.13 7.13 -15.13
CA HIS A 94 16.02 7.34 -13.99
C HIS A 94 15.34 8.19 -12.91
N ASP A 95 14.74 9.33 -13.28
CA ASP A 95 14.06 10.22 -12.34
C ASP A 95 12.88 9.51 -11.65
N ALA A 96 12.18 8.60 -12.34
CA ALA A 96 11.12 7.76 -11.78
C ALA A 96 11.58 6.80 -10.67
N SER A 97 12.88 6.52 -10.57
CA SER A 97 13.46 5.74 -9.45
C SER A 97 13.54 6.54 -8.14
N PHE A 98 13.21 7.84 -8.17
CA PHE A 98 13.27 8.74 -7.03
C PHE A 98 11.91 9.40 -6.78
N GLY A 99 11.53 9.46 -5.51
CA GLY A 99 10.43 10.27 -5.03
C GLY A 99 10.89 11.70 -4.76
N ALA A 100 9.99 12.65 -5.00
CA ALA A 100 10.21 14.06 -4.71
C ALA A 100 9.66 14.43 -3.32
N PHE A 101 10.47 15.12 -2.53
CA PHE A 101 10.06 15.80 -1.31
C PHE A 101 10.03 17.30 -1.55
N ALA A 102 8.96 17.98 -1.12
CA ALA A 102 8.79 19.40 -1.38
C ALA A 102 9.95 20.23 -0.80
N GLY A 103 10.61 21.04 -1.64
CA GLY A 103 11.69 21.95 -1.24
C GLY A 103 11.21 23.30 -0.71
N GLY A 104 9.93 23.41 -0.36
CA GLY A 104 9.29 24.67 0.01
C GLY A 104 8.76 25.46 -1.19
N HIS A 105 8.52 26.75 -0.99
CA HIS A 105 7.88 27.62 -1.98
C HIS A 105 8.64 28.94 -2.15
N HIS A 106 8.42 29.57 -3.29
CA HIS A 106 8.66 30.99 -3.46
C HIS A 106 7.40 31.64 -4.04
N TRP A 107 7.27 32.93 -3.82
CA TRP A 107 6.12 33.72 -4.21
C TRP A 107 6.42 34.53 -5.45
N THR A 108 5.45 34.58 -6.36
CA THR A 108 5.46 35.44 -7.54
C THR A 108 4.15 36.20 -7.63
N VAL A 109 4.16 37.34 -8.31
CA VAL A 109 2.95 38.12 -8.57
C VAL A 109 2.65 38.08 -10.06
N THR A 110 1.45 37.65 -10.41
CA THR A 110 0.95 37.68 -11.79
C THR A 110 0.22 39.01 -12.01
N PRO A 111 0.49 39.71 -13.13
CA PRO A 111 -0.17 40.98 -13.44
C PRO A 111 -1.70 40.81 -13.62
N PRO A 112 -2.47 41.91 -13.52
CA PRO A 112 -3.88 41.93 -13.89
C PRO A 112 -4.09 41.45 -15.33
N SER A 113 -5.21 40.75 -15.58
CA SER A 113 -5.59 40.33 -16.94
C SER A 113 -5.79 41.55 -17.86
N ALA A 114 -5.16 41.50 -19.05
CA ALA A 114 -5.18 42.58 -20.04
C ALA A 114 -6.59 42.97 -20.53
N ASP A 115 -7.59 42.10 -20.37
CA ASP A 115 -8.99 42.34 -20.79
C ASP A 115 -9.69 43.49 -20.04
N THR A 116 -9.09 44.03 -18.97
CA THR A 116 -9.62 45.21 -18.26
C THR A 116 -9.03 46.54 -18.75
N ALA A 117 -8.00 46.52 -19.60
CA ALA A 117 -7.43 47.72 -20.21
C ALA A 117 -7.91 47.82 -21.67
N GLY A 118 -8.70 48.85 -21.99
CA GLY A 118 -9.16 49.09 -23.36
C GLY A 118 -8.02 49.08 -24.38
N GLU A 119 -8.31 48.60 -25.59
CA GLU A 119 -7.43 48.22 -26.72
C GLU A 119 -6.38 49.25 -27.23
N THR A 120 -6.06 50.33 -26.51
CA THR A 120 -5.24 51.44 -27.03
C THR A 120 -4.09 51.90 -26.13
N SER A 121 -3.71 51.14 -25.10
CA SER A 121 -2.49 51.45 -24.33
C SER A 121 -1.49 50.30 -24.40
N THR A 122 -0.25 50.59 -24.84
CA THR A 122 0.90 49.70 -24.64
C THR A 122 0.93 49.26 -23.18
N PRO A 123 0.95 47.95 -22.86
CA PRO A 123 0.97 47.50 -21.47
C PRO A 123 2.19 48.11 -20.78
N GLU A 124 1.99 48.93 -19.75
CA GLU A 124 3.11 49.32 -18.89
C GLU A 124 3.77 48.05 -18.34
N PRO A 125 5.12 47.96 -18.34
CA PRO A 125 5.80 46.82 -17.74
C PRO A 125 5.37 46.66 -16.28
N PHE A 126 4.72 45.55 -15.96
CA PHE A 126 4.34 45.26 -14.59
C PHE A 126 5.60 45.11 -13.72
N ALA A 127 5.81 46.05 -12.81
CA ALA A 127 6.88 45.97 -11.83
C ALA A 127 6.37 45.24 -10.57
N PRO A 128 6.98 44.10 -10.19
CA PRO A 128 6.62 43.42 -8.95
C PRO A 128 6.77 44.34 -7.74
N PRO A 129 5.90 44.20 -6.71
CA PRO A 129 5.96 45.06 -5.54
C PRO A 129 7.27 44.84 -4.76
N PRO A 130 7.87 45.88 -4.16
CA PRO A 130 9.17 45.79 -3.49
C PRO A 130 9.16 44.84 -2.28
N TRP A 131 8.01 44.65 -1.63
CA TRP A 131 7.87 43.71 -0.51
C TRP A 131 7.97 42.24 -0.93
N LEU A 132 7.84 41.91 -2.23
CA LEU A 132 7.92 40.53 -2.72
C LEU A 132 9.28 39.89 -2.44
N ALA A 133 10.36 40.68 -2.56
CA ALA A 133 11.71 40.22 -2.24
C ALA A 133 11.82 39.82 -0.76
N THR A 134 11.31 40.68 0.15
CA THR A 134 11.28 40.39 1.58
C THR A 134 10.41 39.17 1.90
N LEU A 135 9.24 39.03 1.27
CA LEU A 135 8.39 37.85 1.43
C LEU A 135 9.13 36.57 1.01
N ASN A 136 9.86 36.60 -0.10
CA ASN A 136 10.64 35.45 -0.57
C ASN A 136 11.82 35.12 0.35
N ASP A 137 12.46 36.13 0.94
CA ASP A 137 13.50 35.91 1.95
C ASP A 137 12.92 35.32 3.25
N ASP A 138 11.77 35.81 3.72
CA ASP A 138 11.09 35.28 4.90
C ASP A 138 10.58 33.85 4.66
N GLN A 139 10.03 33.56 3.47
CA GLN A 139 9.61 32.21 3.08
C GLN A 139 10.81 31.24 3.02
N ARG A 140 11.92 31.65 2.41
CA ARG A 140 13.14 30.84 2.37
C ARG A 140 13.62 30.49 3.79
N ARG A 141 13.69 31.49 4.67
CA ARG A 141 14.10 31.30 6.07
C ARG A 141 13.14 30.39 6.82
N LEU A 142 11.84 30.53 6.61
CA LEU A 142 10.84 29.66 7.21
C LEU A 142 11.04 28.20 6.75
N ASP A 143 11.19 27.96 5.45
CA ASP A 143 11.36 26.62 4.89
C ASP A 143 12.65 25.95 5.41
N GLU A 144 13.76 26.69 5.48
CA GLU A 144 15.04 26.22 6.03
C GLU A 144 14.91 25.86 7.52
N GLN A 145 14.32 26.75 8.33
CA GLN A 145 14.15 26.54 9.77
C GLN A 145 13.14 25.43 10.10
N LEU A 146 12.11 25.23 9.27
CA LEU A 146 11.22 24.07 9.39
C LEU A 146 11.97 22.76 9.19
N GLY A 147 12.85 22.68 8.18
CA GLY A 147 13.68 21.50 7.94
C GLY A 147 14.58 21.17 9.13
N GLU A 148 15.26 22.17 9.69
CA GLU A 148 16.09 22.02 10.89
C GLU A 148 15.26 21.59 12.11
N LEU A 149 14.11 22.25 12.33
CA LEU A 149 13.21 21.93 13.44
C LEU A 149 12.70 20.49 13.35
N TYR A 150 12.26 20.01 12.19
CA TYR A 150 11.78 18.63 12.03
C TYR A 150 12.88 17.61 12.36
N GLY A 151 14.13 17.89 12.00
CA GLY A 151 15.28 17.09 12.39
C GLY A 151 15.48 17.06 13.91
N LEU A 152 15.37 18.22 14.58
CA LEU A 152 15.47 18.34 16.03
C LEU A 152 14.31 17.64 16.76
N GLN A 153 13.09 17.77 16.27
CA GLN A 153 11.90 17.10 16.82
C GLN A 153 12.02 15.59 16.75
N TRP A 154 12.49 15.05 15.61
CA TRP A 154 12.77 13.63 15.49
C TRP A 154 13.85 13.18 16.48
N ARG A 155 14.94 13.95 16.61
CA ARG A 155 16.01 13.65 17.59
C ARG A 155 15.51 13.69 19.03
N LEU A 156 14.64 14.63 19.37
CA LEU A 156 14.03 14.73 20.70
C LEU A 156 13.17 13.51 21.01
N ASN A 157 12.29 13.12 20.07
CA ASN A 157 11.49 11.90 20.20
C ASN A 157 12.37 10.64 20.32
N ALA A 158 13.41 10.54 19.49
CA ALA A 158 14.38 9.45 19.55
C ALA A 158 15.11 9.39 20.90
N LEU A 159 15.50 10.52 21.46
CA LEU A 159 16.13 10.61 22.78
C LEU A 159 15.16 10.20 23.89
N TRP A 160 13.91 10.69 23.85
CA TRP A 160 12.87 10.29 24.82
C TRP A 160 12.64 8.78 24.80
N LEU A 161 12.52 8.18 23.61
CA LEU A 161 12.35 6.74 23.47
C LEU A 161 13.56 5.97 24.02
N LYS A 162 14.77 6.40 23.67
CA LYS A 162 16.02 5.78 24.16
C LYS A 162 16.13 5.90 25.68
N ASN A 163 15.79 7.04 26.26
CA ASN A 163 15.79 7.25 27.71
C ASN A 163 14.84 6.28 28.42
N GLY A 164 13.64 6.05 27.86
CA GLY A 164 12.66 5.10 28.41
C GLY A 164 13.01 3.63 28.20
N LEU A 165 13.90 3.29 27.26
CA LEU A 165 14.29 1.91 26.95
C LEU A 165 15.67 1.52 27.51
N ALA A 166 16.53 2.49 27.85
CA ALA A 166 17.95 2.25 28.14
C ALA A 166 18.22 1.17 29.20
N ASP A 167 17.38 1.10 30.24
CA ASP A 167 17.53 0.11 31.33
C ASP A 167 16.85 -1.24 31.03
N ALA A 168 15.95 -1.27 30.04
CA ALA A 168 15.25 -2.49 29.60
C ALA A 168 16.02 -3.25 28.51
N LEU A 169 16.99 -2.60 27.84
CA LEU A 169 17.80 -3.24 26.81
C LEU A 169 18.86 -4.15 27.46
N SER A 170 18.86 -5.44 27.06
CA SER A 170 19.84 -6.43 27.51
C SER A 170 20.48 -7.14 26.32
N PRO A 171 21.79 -6.95 26.05
CA PRO A 171 22.70 -6.04 26.76
C PRO A 171 22.44 -4.57 26.41
N ARG A 172 22.72 -3.67 27.35
CA ARG A 172 22.77 -2.24 27.07
C ARG A 172 23.92 -1.96 26.10
N PRO A 173 23.73 -1.14 25.04
CA PRO A 173 24.81 -0.76 24.14
C PRO A 173 25.96 -0.10 24.91
N GLY A 174 27.22 -0.48 24.61
CA GLY A 174 28.39 -0.02 25.36
C GLY A 174 28.68 1.47 25.23
N ASP A 175 28.17 2.12 24.17
CA ASP A 175 28.26 3.55 23.89
C ASP A 175 26.99 4.32 24.28
N ALA A 176 26.00 3.65 24.91
CA ALA A 176 24.79 4.31 25.37
C ALA A 176 25.14 5.39 26.42
N PRO A 177 24.68 6.65 26.24
CA PRO A 177 24.87 7.69 27.24
C PRO A 177 24.29 7.29 28.59
N ASP A 178 24.82 7.90 29.66
CA ASP A 178 24.23 7.78 31.00
C ASP A 178 22.77 8.31 31.01
N GLN A 179 21.92 7.68 31.82
CA GLN A 179 20.48 7.98 31.84
C GLN A 179 20.19 9.38 32.41
N GLU A 180 20.96 9.82 33.41
CA GLU A 180 20.83 11.17 33.95
C GLU A 180 21.16 12.21 32.89
N ARG A 181 22.20 11.95 32.09
CA ARG A 181 22.55 12.83 30.97
C ARG A 181 21.43 12.89 29.93
N MET A 182 20.80 11.77 29.58
CA MET A 182 19.65 11.78 28.67
C MET A 182 18.46 12.55 29.25
N ARG A 183 18.17 12.39 30.54
CA ARG A 183 17.12 13.13 31.25
C ARG A 183 17.36 14.64 31.23
N GLN A 184 18.61 15.06 31.42
CA GLN A 184 19.01 16.48 31.35
C GLN A 184 18.82 17.08 29.94
N GLU A 185 19.01 16.29 28.89
CA GLU A 185 18.78 16.73 27.50
C GLU A 185 17.27 16.85 27.15
N LEU A 186 16.40 16.18 27.92
CA LEU A 186 14.94 16.24 27.78
C LEU A 186 14.29 17.38 28.57
N ASP A 187 15.05 18.11 29.40
CA ASP A 187 14.56 19.23 30.21
C ASP A 187 14.59 20.55 29.40
N PRO A 188 13.45 21.16 29.06
CA PRO A 188 13.40 22.36 28.24
C PRO A 188 13.87 23.61 29.00
N ASP A 189 13.85 23.60 30.33
CA ASP A 189 14.26 24.74 31.17
C ASP A 189 15.77 24.82 31.37
N ARG A 190 16.47 23.73 31.08
CA ARG A 190 17.93 23.71 31.03
C ARG A 190 18.45 24.32 29.73
N GLU A 191 19.09 25.47 29.83
CA GLU A 191 19.78 26.09 28.70
C GLU A 191 20.79 25.13 28.05
N GLY A 192 20.77 25.08 26.72
CA GLY A 192 21.64 24.21 25.92
C GLY A 192 21.18 22.75 25.79
N SER A 193 20.11 22.33 26.48
CA SER A 193 19.53 21.00 26.25
C SER A 193 18.91 20.89 24.86
N LEU A 194 18.74 19.65 24.37
CA LEU A 194 18.00 19.39 23.14
C LEU A 194 16.55 19.89 23.22
N ALA A 195 15.85 19.65 24.32
CA ALA A 195 14.48 20.13 24.51
C ALA A 195 14.40 21.68 24.48
N HIS A 196 15.37 22.36 25.10
CA HIS A 196 15.47 23.82 25.06
C HIS A 196 15.69 24.34 23.64
N THR A 197 16.56 23.67 22.88
CA THR A 197 16.86 24.03 21.49
C THR A 197 15.63 23.85 20.59
N VAL A 198 14.87 22.75 20.77
CA VAL A 198 13.61 22.53 20.05
C VAL A 198 12.59 23.62 20.39
N ARG A 199 12.48 24.01 21.66
CA ARG A 199 11.59 25.10 22.10
C ARG A 199 11.96 26.43 21.44
N ALA A 200 13.24 26.78 21.42
CA ALA A 200 13.74 28.00 20.79
C ALA A 200 13.50 28.00 19.27
N ALA A 201 13.81 26.89 18.58
CA ALA A 201 13.56 26.73 17.15
C ALA A 201 12.07 26.78 16.81
N THR A 202 11.21 26.20 17.65
CA THR A 202 9.75 26.29 17.51
C THR A 202 9.25 27.74 17.59
N ALA A 203 9.76 28.52 18.56
CA ALA A 203 9.41 29.94 18.68
C ALA A 203 9.86 30.76 17.46
N LEU A 204 11.06 30.48 16.92
CA LEU A 204 11.57 31.13 15.72
C LEU A 204 10.73 30.81 14.47
N VAL A 205 10.39 29.53 14.26
CA VAL A 205 9.52 29.12 13.17
C VAL A 205 8.14 29.78 13.29
N ARG A 206 7.59 29.89 14.50
CA ARG A 206 6.32 30.58 14.73
C ARG A 206 6.40 32.05 14.35
N ASP A 207 7.46 32.76 14.74
CA ASP A 207 7.68 34.16 14.34
C ASP A 207 7.79 34.30 12.81
N LEU A 208 8.57 33.46 12.15
CA LEU A 208 8.70 33.45 10.69
C LEU A 208 7.37 33.13 9.99
N ALA A 209 6.57 32.21 10.54
CA ALA A 209 5.28 31.85 9.99
C ALA A 209 4.31 33.05 9.94
N THR A 210 4.41 34.01 10.87
CA THR A 210 3.58 35.25 10.84
C THR A 210 3.93 36.22 9.71
N LYS A 211 5.10 36.05 9.08
CA LYS A 211 5.63 36.96 8.04
C LYS A 211 5.28 36.52 6.62
N VAL A 212 4.72 35.32 6.47
CA VAL A 212 4.30 34.74 5.18
C VAL A 212 2.80 34.43 5.19
N PRO A 213 2.15 34.30 4.02
CA PRO A 213 0.76 33.85 3.96
C PRO A 213 0.53 32.51 4.70
N GLN A 214 -0.45 32.50 5.60
CA GLN A 214 -0.89 31.33 6.34
C GLN A 214 -2.35 31.02 6.01
N PRO A 215 -2.79 29.75 6.06
CA PRO A 215 -4.21 29.42 5.94
C PRO A 215 -5.05 30.20 6.95
N ASP A 216 -6.15 30.78 6.47
CA ASP A 216 -7.12 31.46 7.31
C ASP A 216 -7.78 30.45 8.26
N SER A 217 -7.63 30.70 9.55
CA SER A 217 -8.18 29.90 10.65
C SER A 217 -9.27 30.66 11.42
N THR A 218 -9.60 31.88 11.00
CA THR A 218 -10.57 32.74 11.70
C THR A 218 -12.02 32.36 11.41
N GLN A 219 -12.25 31.58 10.36
CA GLN A 219 -13.56 31.10 9.94
C GLN A 219 -13.47 29.70 9.33
N PRO A 220 -14.59 28.94 9.27
CA PRO A 220 -14.64 27.66 8.57
C PRO A 220 -14.48 27.84 7.04
N HIS A 221 -13.74 26.91 6.42
CA HIS A 221 -13.53 26.85 4.97
C HIS A 221 -13.93 25.46 4.44
N ALA A 222 -14.29 25.34 3.16
CA ALA A 222 -14.68 24.06 2.57
C ALA A 222 -13.51 23.05 2.51
N GLY A 223 -12.27 23.53 2.46
CA GLY A 223 -11.08 22.70 2.59
C GLY A 223 -9.81 23.49 2.86
N ALA A 224 -8.70 22.78 3.05
CA ALA A 224 -7.39 23.37 3.33
C ALA A 224 -6.87 24.28 2.20
N HIS A 225 -7.28 24.00 0.96
CA HIS A 225 -6.95 24.84 -0.19
C HIS A 225 -7.63 26.21 -0.11
N ASP A 226 -8.93 26.24 0.16
CA ASP A 226 -9.71 27.48 0.27
C ASP A 226 -9.23 28.33 1.45
N ALA A 227 -8.91 27.70 2.59
CA ALA A 227 -8.30 28.38 3.73
C ALA A 227 -6.96 29.04 3.36
N LEU A 228 -6.11 28.35 2.57
CA LEU A 228 -4.85 28.93 2.09
C LEU A 228 -5.08 30.09 1.13
N LEU A 229 -6.03 29.98 0.20
CA LEU A 229 -6.38 31.06 -0.71
C LEU A 229 -6.91 32.30 0.03
N ALA A 230 -7.80 32.11 1.00
CA ALA A 230 -8.30 33.18 1.85
C ALA A 230 -7.16 33.87 2.62
N GLY A 231 -6.23 33.08 3.15
CA GLY A 231 -5.02 33.58 3.82
C GLY A 231 -4.07 34.37 2.92
N ILE A 232 -3.89 33.92 1.67
CA ILE A 232 -3.14 34.66 0.65
C ILE A 232 -3.81 36.00 0.35
N ASN A 233 -5.13 36.02 0.18
CA ASN A 233 -5.89 37.23 -0.10
C ASN A 233 -5.76 38.25 1.04
N ALA A 234 -5.99 37.82 2.29
CA ALA A 234 -5.85 38.68 3.47
C ALA A 234 -4.42 39.26 3.62
N PHE A 235 -3.40 38.46 3.31
CA PHE A 235 -2.01 38.93 3.28
C PHE A 235 -1.81 40.02 2.21
N THR A 236 -2.31 39.80 0.99
CA THR A 236 -2.16 40.75 -0.11
C THR A 236 -2.93 42.05 0.10
N GLU A 237 -4.11 42.00 0.72
CA GLU A 237 -4.88 43.19 1.13
C GLU A 237 -4.07 44.03 2.11
N THR A 238 -3.46 43.40 3.12
CA THR A 238 -2.62 44.07 4.12
C THR A 238 -1.36 44.70 3.50
N LYS A 239 -0.83 44.10 2.43
CA LYS A 239 0.36 44.61 1.70
C LYS A 239 0.01 45.60 0.58
N GLY A 240 -1.28 45.87 0.34
CA GLY A 240 -1.74 46.78 -0.70
C GLY A 240 -1.37 46.31 -2.11
N LEU A 241 -1.58 45.02 -2.42
CA LEU A 241 -1.38 44.52 -3.78
C LEU A 241 -2.36 45.20 -4.76
N THR A 242 -1.87 45.60 -5.93
CA THR A 242 -2.68 46.27 -6.97
C THR A 242 -3.88 45.44 -7.37
N GLU A 243 -5.03 46.09 -7.55
CA GLU A 243 -6.27 45.46 -7.99
C GLU A 243 -6.06 44.65 -9.28
N GLY A 244 -6.58 43.42 -9.30
CA GLY A 244 -6.42 42.48 -10.41
C GLY A 244 -5.11 41.69 -10.42
N ALA A 245 -4.06 42.12 -9.70
CA ALA A 245 -2.84 41.32 -9.56
C ALA A 245 -3.05 40.18 -8.55
N THR A 246 -2.37 39.05 -8.77
CA THR A 246 -2.52 37.86 -7.91
C THR A 246 -1.19 37.36 -7.39
N LEU A 247 -1.12 37.07 -6.09
CA LEU A 247 0.04 36.45 -5.45
C LEU A 247 -0.09 34.92 -5.57
N LYS A 248 0.95 34.27 -6.10
CA LYS A 248 0.98 32.82 -6.34
C LYS A 248 2.19 32.17 -5.68
N ALA A 249 1.96 31.08 -4.97
CA ALA A 249 3.01 30.20 -4.50
C ALA A 249 3.49 29.29 -5.64
N VAL A 250 4.80 29.22 -5.83
CA VAL A 250 5.47 28.38 -6.81
C VAL A 250 6.42 27.43 -6.07
N PRO A 251 6.31 26.11 -6.27
CA PRO A 251 7.22 25.14 -5.66
C PRO A 251 8.68 25.44 -5.99
N ARG A 252 9.57 25.30 -5.00
CA ARG A 252 11.02 25.27 -5.21
C ARG A 252 11.45 23.90 -5.73
N PRO A 253 12.67 23.77 -6.30
CA PRO A 253 13.20 22.46 -6.68
C PRO A 253 13.07 21.47 -5.52
N PRO A 254 12.54 20.25 -5.77
CA PRO A 254 12.33 19.27 -4.72
C PRO A 254 13.66 18.66 -4.27
N TYR A 255 13.65 18.07 -3.09
CA TYR A 255 14.63 17.08 -2.69
C TYR A 255 14.27 15.73 -3.28
N TRP A 256 15.28 14.89 -3.53
CA TRP A 256 15.10 13.58 -4.11
C TRP A 256 15.46 12.50 -3.09
N GLN A 257 14.61 11.48 -3.01
CA GLN A 257 14.85 10.29 -2.21
C GLN A 257 14.62 9.07 -3.09
N ALA A 258 15.52 8.07 -3.03
CA ALA A 258 15.28 6.80 -3.73
C ALA A 258 13.98 6.15 -3.24
N ASN A 259 13.19 5.61 -4.16
CA ASN A 259 12.00 4.82 -3.83
C ASN A 259 12.42 3.52 -3.13
N ASN A 260 11.53 2.93 -2.33
CA ASN A 260 11.77 1.56 -1.88
C ASN A 260 11.66 0.64 -3.11
N PRO A 261 12.45 -0.45 -3.17
CA PRO A 261 12.32 -1.41 -4.25
C PRO A 261 10.92 -2.03 -4.25
N VAL A 262 10.44 -2.37 -5.44
CA VAL A 262 9.16 -3.06 -5.66
C VAL A 262 9.44 -4.49 -6.08
N VAL A 263 8.72 -5.43 -5.48
CA VAL A 263 8.72 -6.84 -5.88
C VAL A 263 7.49 -7.11 -6.74
N SER A 264 7.67 -7.77 -7.88
CA SER A 264 6.60 -8.27 -8.74
C SER A 264 6.62 -9.80 -8.75
N LEU A 265 5.43 -10.41 -8.70
CA LEU A 265 5.18 -11.84 -8.59
C LEU A 265 4.30 -12.29 -9.75
N SER A 266 4.63 -13.40 -10.42
CA SER A 266 3.76 -14.05 -11.41
C SER A 266 3.16 -15.35 -10.88
N GLY A 267 2.09 -15.83 -11.51
CA GLY A 267 1.48 -17.12 -11.20
C GLY A 267 0.50 -17.08 -10.01
N LEU A 268 0.18 -15.88 -9.52
CA LEU A 268 -0.73 -15.66 -8.40
C LEU A 268 -1.85 -14.71 -8.80
N LEU A 269 -3.09 -15.14 -8.59
CA LEU A 269 -4.24 -14.26 -8.70
C LEU A 269 -4.38 -13.45 -7.40
N PRO A 270 -4.81 -12.17 -7.49
CA PRO A 270 -5.17 -11.43 -6.29
C PRO A 270 -6.45 -12.00 -5.66
N PRO A 271 -6.72 -11.70 -4.37
CA PRO A 271 -7.99 -12.05 -3.76
C PRO A 271 -9.18 -11.48 -4.54
N ALA A 272 -10.26 -12.27 -4.66
CA ALA A 272 -11.42 -11.92 -5.48
C ALA A 272 -12.13 -10.61 -5.06
N ASP A 273 -12.01 -10.21 -3.80
CA ASP A 273 -12.58 -8.96 -3.26
C ASP A 273 -11.72 -7.72 -3.50
N THR A 274 -10.48 -7.88 -3.98
CA THR A 274 -9.62 -6.72 -4.35
C THR A 274 -10.01 -6.14 -5.71
N THR A 275 -10.77 -6.88 -6.51
CA THR A 275 -11.46 -6.37 -7.70
C THR A 275 -12.84 -5.91 -7.28
N VAL A 276 -13.03 -4.60 -7.14
CA VAL A 276 -14.39 -4.05 -6.99
C VAL A 276 -15.11 -4.30 -8.30
N SER A 277 -16.02 -5.27 -8.31
CA SER A 277 -16.92 -5.46 -9.42
C SER A 277 -17.96 -4.33 -9.40
N ASP A 278 -18.17 -3.69 -10.54
CA ASP A 278 -19.33 -2.78 -10.72
C ASP A 278 -20.65 -3.57 -10.79
N GLU A 279 -20.60 -4.91 -10.80
CA GLU A 279 -21.78 -5.76 -10.75
C GLU A 279 -22.37 -5.78 -9.33
N PRO A 280 -23.65 -5.42 -9.15
CA PRO A 280 -24.31 -5.53 -7.87
C PRO A 280 -24.32 -6.97 -7.37
N VAL A 281 -23.97 -7.19 -6.11
CA VAL A 281 -24.12 -8.51 -5.47
C VAL A 281 -25.61 -8.87 -5.46
N PRO A 282 -26.01 -10.06 -5.98
CA PRO A 282 -27.40 -10.48 -5.95
C PRO A 282 -27.85 -10.67 -4.50
N VAL A 283 -28.87 -9.90 -4.07
CA VAL A 283 -29.46 -10.00 -2.74
C VAL A 283 -30.89 -10.54 -2.87
N ARG A 284 -31.20 -11.59 -2.10
CA ARG A 284 -32.55 -12.15 -1.98
C ARG A 284 -33.26 -11.54 -0.76
N LEU A 285 -34.41 -10.92 -0.96
CA LEU A 285 -35.19 -10.26 0.09
C LEU A 285 -36.21 -11.23 0.68
N LEU A 286 -36.00 -11.67 1.92
CA LEU A 286 -36.92 -12.57 2.60
C LEU A 286 -38.08 -11.77 3.22
N THR A 287 -39.20 -11.65 2.49
CA THR A 287 -40.44 -11.00 2.95
C THR A 287 -41.66 -11.89 2.67
N ASP A 288 -42.80 -11.63 3.31
CA ASP A 288 -44.02 -12.44 3.14
C ASP A 288 -44.56 -12.45 1.67
N ASP A 289 -44.26 -11.43 0.88
CA ASP A 289 -44.60 -11.30 -0.55
C ASP A 289 -43.41 -11.62 -1.49
N ASP A 290 -42.40 -12.37 -1.02
CA ASP A 290 -41.16 -12.64 -1.77
C ASP A 290 -41.43 -13.47 -3.05
N PRO A 291 -41.10 -12.95 -4.25
CA PRO A 291 -41.21 -13.72 -5.49
C PRO A 291 -40.18 -14.84 -5.60
N TRP A 292 -39.20 -14.93 -4.69
CA TRP A 292 -38.12 -15.93 -4.68
C TRP A 292 -38.10 -16.76 -3.39
N PRO A 293 -39.15 -17.56 -3.12
CA PRO A 293 -39.27 -18.31 -1.86
C PRO A 293 -38.07 -19.25 -1.63
N LEU A 294 -37.66 -19.39 -0.38
CA LEU A 294 -36.62 -20.34 0.03
C LEU A 294 -36.94 -21.78 -0.41
N VAL A 295 -35.91 -22.55 -0.69
CA VAL A 295 -36.06 -23.98 -1.00
C VAL A 295 -36.58 -24.72 0.23
N SER A 296 -37.71 -25.39 0.06
CA SER A 296 -38.41 -26.10 1.14
C SER A 296 -38.48 -27.61 0.93
N ALA A 297 -38.28 -28.08 -0.32
CA ALA A 297 -38.26 -29.49 -0.66
C ALA A 297 -37.43 -29.76 -1.93
N VAL A 298 -36.97 -30.99 -2.08
CA VAL A 298 -36.37 -31.53 -3.31
C VAL A 298 -37.16 -32.75 -3.77
N THR A 299 -37.41 -32.89 -5.07
CA THR A 299 -38.17 -34.00 -5.67
C THR A 299 -37.24 -34.91 -6.45
N ILE A 300 -37.14 -36.16 -6.02
CA ILE A 300 -36.21 -37.15 -6.59
C ILE A 300 -37.02 -38.39 -6.97
N ALA A 301 -36.99 -38.78 -8.25
CA ALA A 301 -37.75 -39.90 -8.79
C ALA A 301 -39.26 -39.87 -8.42
N GLY A 302 -39.85 -38.66 -8.41
CA GLY A 302 -41.26 -38.45 -8.03
C GLY A 302 -41.55 -38.46 -6.52
N THR A 303 -40.53 -38.63 -5.68
CA THR A 303 -40.63 -38.55 -4.22
C THR A 303 -40.19 -37.18 -3.75
N THR A 304 -41.08 -36.44 -3.10
CA THR A 304 -40.76 -35.13 -2.49
C THR A 304 -40.19 -35.33 -1.09
N ILE A 305 -39.00 -34.80 -0.86
CA ILE A 305 -38.25 -34.88 0.39
C ILE A 305 -38.20 -33.49 1.02
N THR A 306 -38.50 -33.40 2.31
CA THR A 306 -38.43 -32.16 3.10
C THR A 306 -37.41 -32.30 4.22
N ALA A 307 -36.78 -31.18 4.60
CA ALA A 307 -35.87 -31.13 5.75
C ALA A 307 -36.66 -30.70 7.00
N THR A 308 -37.28 -31.65 7.70
CA THR A 308 -37.87 -31.39 9.03
C THR A 308 -36.83 -31.63 10.13
N PRO A 309 -36.65 -30.70 11.08
CA PRO A 309 -35.81 -30.93 12.26
C PRO A 309 -36.40 -32.02 13.16
N GLY A 310 -35.58 -32.93 13.68
CA GLY A 310 -36.03 -33.89 14.69
C GLY A 310 -35.20 -35.17 14.84
N GLY A 311 -34.25 -35.44 13.93
CA GLY A 311 -33.43 -36.65 13.98
C GLY A 311 -34.22 -37.94 13.69
N ALA A 312 -33.58 -39.10 13.94
CA ALA A 312 -34.07 -40.42 13.57
C ALA A 312 -35.50 -40.69 14.07
N GLY A 313 -36.47 -40.71 13.14
CA GLY A 313 -37.89 -40.97 13.40
C GLY A 313 -38.81 -39.73 13.40
N GLN A 314 -38.28 -38.51 13.34
CA GLN A 314 -39.05 -37.26 13.28
C GLN A 314 -38.72 -36.38 12.05
N GLY A 315 -37.51 -36.50 11.52
CA GLY A 315 -37.11 -35.82 10.28
C GLY A 315 -35.64 -36.01 9.93
N PRO A 316 -35.24 -35.83 8.66
CA PRO A 316 -33.87 -36.06 8.22
C PRO A 316 -32.88 -35.01 8.73
N MET A 317 -33.34 -33.83 9.14
CA MET A 317 -32.46 -32.78 9.65
C MET A 317 -32.20 -32.97 11.16
N PRO A 318 -30.95 -32.89 11.64
CA PRO A 318 -30.64 -32.90 13.06
C PRO A 318 -31.38 -31.80 13.82
N ALA A 319 -31.81 -32.09 15.06
CA ALA A 319 -32.36 -31.06 15.93
C ALA A 319 -31.24 -30.10 16.35
N VAL A 320 -31.45 -28.80 16.14
CA VAL A 320 -30.53 -27.75 16.57
C VAL A 320 -31.17 -27.02 17.76
N PRO A 321 -30.60 -27.13 18.98
CA PRO A 321 -31.14 -26.48 20.16
C PRO A 321 -31.14 -24.95 20.04
N GLY A 322 -32.20 -24.29 20.50
CA GLY A 322 -32.27 -22.82 20.57
C GLY A 322 -32.68 -22.12 19.27
N LEU A 323 -33.08 -22.85 18.23
CA LEU A 323 -33.56 -22.25 16.98
C LEU A 323 -34.83 -21.41 17.16
N GLU A 324 -35.66 -21.76 18.14
CA GLU A 324 -36.87 -21.02 18.51
C GLU A 324 -36.61 -19.62 19.06
N ALA A 325 -35.37 -19.35 19.52
CA ALA A 325 -34.95 -18.03 19.99
C ALA A 325 -34.42 -17.13 18.87
N LEU A 326 -34.27 -17.68 17.64
CA LEU A 326 -33.77 -16.95 16.48
C LEU A 326 -34.94 -16.46 15.59
N PRO A 327 -34.70 -15.46 14.71
CA PRO A 327 -35.69 -15.05 13.73
C PRO A 327 -36.18 -16.25 12.88
N PRO A 328 -37.47 -16.31 12.51
CA PRO A 328 -38.07 -17.46 11.82
C PRO A 328 -37.44 -17.77 10.45
N GLU A 329 -36.74 -16.81 9.85
CA GLU A 329 -35.99 -16.96 8.62
C GLU A 329 -34.76 -17.86 8.80
N ILE A 330 -34.15 -17.89 9.99
CA ILE A 330 -32.94 -18.69 10.25
C ILE A 330 -33.24 -20.20 10.17
N PRO A 331 -34.28 -20.74 10.85
CA PRO A 331 -34.69 -22.13 10.65
C PRO A 331 -35.11 -22.46 9.21
N ALA A 332 -35.62 -21.50 8.44
CA ALA A 332 -35.96 -21.71 7.04
C ALA A 332 -34.71 -21.80 6.15
N LEU A 333 -33.73 -20.91 6.36
CA LEU A 333 -32.43 -20.95 5.68
C LEU A 333 -31.66 -22.24 5.98
N LEU A 334 -31.64 -22.69 7.23
CA LEU A 334 -30.97 -23.96 7.57
C LEU A 334 -31.59 -25.17 6.86
N ARG A 335 -32.91 -25.18 6.66
CA ARG A 335 -33.60 -26.23 5.90
C ARG A 335 -33.24 -26.19 4.42
N GLU A 336 -33.23 -25.00 3.83
CA GLU A 336 -32.74 -24.81 2.47
C GLU A 336 -31.30 -25.33 2.34
N PHE A 337 -30.39 -24.91 3.23
CA PHE A 337 -28.98 -25.32 3.16
C PHE A 337 -28.83 -26.84 3.30
N PHE A 338 -29.63 -27.47 4.16
CA PHE A 338 -29.62 -28.93 4.33
C PHE A 338 -30.05 -29.67 3.05
N LEU A 339 -31.04 -29.13 2.32
CA LEU A 339 -31.56 -29.69 1.07
C LEU A 339 -30.66 -29.44 -0.14
N LEU A 340 -29.84 -28.40 -0.09
CA LEU A 340 -28.90 -28.03 -1.16
C LEU A 340 -27.54 -28.73 -1.03
N ASP A 341 -27.18 -29.24 0.14
CA ASP A 341 -25.91 -29.93 0.37
C ASP A 341 -25.97 -31.43 0.00
N ALA A 342 -25.21 -31.82 -1.03
CA ALA A 342 -25.09 -33.23 -1.41
C ALA A 342 -24.47 -34.09 -0.29
N GLY A 343 -23.73 -33.49 0.65
CA GLY A 343 -23.22 -34.16 1.86
C GLY A 343 -24.33 -34.72 2.76
N ASN A 344 -25.55 -34.18 2.69
CA ASN A 344 -26.70 -34.68 3.45
C ASN A 344 -27.47 -35.79 2.72
N ALA A 345 -27.07 -36.16 1.50
CA ALA A 345 -27.75 -37.18 0.70
C ALA A 345 -27.95 -38.52 1.42
N PRO A 346 -27.01 -39.08 2.21
CA PRO A 346 -27.23 -40.33 2.93
C PRO A 346 -28.41 -40.27 3.90
N VAL A 347 -28.59 -39.15 4.60
CA VAL A 347 -29.66 -38.98 5.59
C VAL A 347 -31.00 -38.71 4.92
N LEU A 348 -31.01 -37.90 3.86
CA LEU A 348 -32.19 -37.65 3.03
C LEU A 348 -32.68 -38.94 2.34
N ALA A 349 -31.75 -39.73 1.81
CA ALA A 349 -32.02 -41.01 1.18
C ALA A 349 -32.62 -42.03 2.15
N ALA A 350 -32.09 -42.10 3.38
CA ALA A 350 -32.65 -42.96 4.43
C ALA A 350 -34.08 -42.57 4.81
N ALA A 351 -34.39 -41.27 4.88
CA ALA A 351 -35.74 -40.79 5.17
C ALA A 351 -36.73 -41.02 4.03
N ALA A 352 -36.27 -40.99 2.77
CA ALA A 352 -37.09 -41.17 1.59
C ALA A 352 -37.20 -42.62 1.08
N GLY A 353 -36.37 -43.54 1.60
CA GLY A 353 -36.26 -44.91 1.10
C GLY A 353 -35.64 -45.00 -0.29
N LEU A 354 -34.74 -44.08 -0.64
CA LEU A 354 -34.08 -43.99 -1.95
C LEU A 354 -32.59 -44.37 -1.87
N PRO A 355 -31.93 -44.70 -3.00
CA PRO A 355 -30.47 -44.84 -3.04
C PRO A 355 -29.76 -43.51 -2.78
N ALA A 356 -28.77 -43.51 -1.88
CA ALA A 356 -28.02 -42.29 -1.55
C ALA A 356 -27.27 -41.68 -2.75
N SER A 357 -26.83 -42.52 -3.71
CA SER A 357 -26.21 -42.07 -4.97
C SER A 357 -27.16 -41.23 -5.81
N ASP A 358 -28.44 -41.60 -5.88
CA ASP A 358 -29.44 -40.95 -6.72
C ASP A 358 -29.83 -39.61 -6.12
N VAL A 359 -29.97 -39.57 -4.79
CA VAL A 359 -30.20 -38.33 -4.04
C VAL A 359 -29.01 -37.38 -4.20
N ALA A 360 -27.78 -37.86 -4.03
CA ALA A 360 -26.57 -37.04 -4.19
C ALA A 360 -26.46 -36.46 -5.61
N ALA A 361 -26.73 -37.27 -6.64
CA ALA A 361 -26.65 -36.85 -8.03
C ALA A 361 -27.68 -35.76 -8.38
N VAL A 362 -28.90 -35.85 -7.86
CA VAL A 362 -29.92 -34.80 -8.08
C VAL A 362 -29.56 -33.53 -7.32
N ILE A 363 -29.14 -33.65 -6.05
CA ILE A 363 -28.80 -32.48 -5.24
C ILE A 363 -27.61 -31.72 -5.87
N ALA A 364 -26.53 -32.43 -6.22
CA ALA A 364 -25.33 -31.85 -6.84
C ALA A 364 -25.56 -31.26 -8.24
N ALA A 365 -26.66 -31.60 -8.91
CA ALA A 365 -26.99 -31.03 -10.21
C ALA A 365 -27.72 -29.67 -10.12
N HIS A 366 -28.25 -29.34 -8.93
CA HIS A 366 -29.01 -28.10 -8.63
C HIS A 366 -29.94 -27.65 -9.76
N ARG A 367 -30.71 -28.56 -10.36
CA ARG A 367 -31.64 -28.20 -11.45
C ARG A 367 -32.89 -27.56 -10.85
N PRO A 368 -33.29 -26.34 -11.25
CA PRO A 368 -34.43 -25.65 -10.66
C PRO A 368 -35.73 -26.47 -10.62
N ALA A 369 -35.96 -27.32 -11.63
CA ALA A 369 -37.15 -28.18 -11.72
C ALA A 369 -37.24 -29.26 -10.63
N ASP A 370 -36.12 -29.61 -10.00
CA ASP A 370 -36.07 -30.62 -8.94
C ASP A 370 -36.42 -30.03 -7.56
N TYR A 371 -36.55 -28.71 -7.42
CA TYR A 371 -36.74 -28.04 -6.12
C TYR A 371 -38.09 -27.32 -6.00
N THR A 372 -38.64 -27.32 -4.79
CA THR A 372 -39.77 -26.44 -4.42
C THR A 372 -39.23 -25.19 -3.76
N GLY A 373 -39.19 -24.09 -4.52
CA GLY A 373 -38.59 -22.81 -4.13
C GLY A 373 -37.72 -22.25 -5.25
N THR A 374 -36.98 -21.19 -4.95
CA THR A 374 -36.00 -20.58 -5.86
C THR A 374 -34.60 -20.88 -5.35
N LEU A 375 -33.76 -21.46 -6.21
CA LEU A 375 -32.36 -21.70 -5.88
C LEU A 375 -31.62 -20.37 -5.62
N PRO A 376 -30.72 -20.32 -4.62
CA PRO A 376 -29.81 -19.20 -4.43
C PRO A 376 -28.99 -18.91 -5.71
N ALA A 377 -28.74 -17.63 -5.97
CA ALA A 377 -27.95 -17.20 -7.12
C ALA A 377 -26.45 -17.53 -6.99
N LEU A 378 -25.97 -17.78 -5.77
CA LEU A 378 -24.55 -18.01 -5.44
C LEU A 378 -24.42 -19.20 -4.49
N GLY A 379 -23.24 -19.85 -4.50
CA GLY A 379 -22.85 -20.82 -3.47
C GLY A 379 -23.46 -22.21 -3.61
N LEU A 380 -23.85 -22.63 -4.82
CA LEU A 380 -24.36 -23.98 -5.10
C LEU A 380 -23.24 -25.00 -5.37
N ASP A 381 -22.05 -24.56 -5.74
CA ASP A 381 -20.91 -25.45 -5.91
C ASP A 381 -20.38 -25.93 -4.53
N PRO A 382 -19.88 -27.18 -4.44
CA PRO A 382 -19.16 -27.64 -3.26
C PRO A 382 -18.02 -26.68 -2.90
N TRP A 383 -17.91 -26.34 -1.61
CA TRP A 383 -16.88 -25.41 -1.18
C TRP A 383 -15.50 -26.04 -1.33
N THR A 384 -14.58 -25.32 -1.96
CA THR A 384 -13.16 -25.63 -1.99
C THR A 384 -12.41 -24.46 -1.38
N GLN A 385 -11.32 -24.71 -0.67
CA GLN A 385 -10.58 -23.65 -0.01
C GLN A 385 -9.80 -22.81 -1.04
N PRO A 386 -10.21 -21.55 -1.30
CA PRO A 386 -9.57 -20.73 -2.32
C PRO A 386 -8.26 -20.15 -1.80
N TRP A 387 -7.24 -19.99 -2.64
CA TRP A 387 -6.00 -19.28 -2.28
C TRP A 387 -6.14 -17.78 -2.53
N GLU A 388 -6.18 -17.00 -1.45
CA GLU A 388 -6.39 -15.55 -1.49
C GLU A 388 -5.24 -14.77 -0.81
N PRO A 389 -4.12 -14.54 -1.51
CA PRO A 389 -2.92 -13.96 -0.93
C PRO A 389 -3.15 -12.51 -0.51
N LEU A 390 -2.94 -12.19 0.75
CA LEU A 390 -3.23 -10.87 1.33
C LEU A 390 -1.94 -10.12 1.71
N ILE A 391 -0.97 -10.83 2.26
CA ILE A 391 0.21 -10.22 2.88
C ILE A 391 1.46 -10.90 2.36
N MET A 392 2.50 -10.11 2.13
CA MET A 392 3.86 -10.54 1.82
C MET A 392 4.79 -10.20 2.97
N GLU A 393 5.40 -11.20 3.59
CA GLU A 393 6.53 -11.03 4.48
C GLU A 393 7.82 -11.24 3.69
N TRP A 394 8.81 -10.40 3.95
CA TRP A 394 10.06 -10.41 3.20
C TRP A 394 11.26 -10.19 4.11
N LYS A 395 12.38 -10.78 3.71
CA LYS A 395 13.69 -10.62 4.32
C LYS A 395 14.73 -10.43 3.24
N ILE A 396 15.49 -9.35 3.37
CA ILE A 396 16.51 -8.93 2.41
C ILE A 396 17.83 -8.79 3.13
N ALA A 397 18.87 -9.37 2.55
CA ALA A 397 20.25 -9.06 2.89
C ALA A 397 20.72 -7.89 2.02
N TYR A 398 20.96 -6.74 2.64
CA TYR A 398 21.69 -5.64 2.04
C TYR A 398 23.18 -5.78 2.35
N ARG A 399 24.03 -5.72 1.32
CA ARG A 399 25.49 -5.70 1.48
C ARG A 399 26.01 -4.36 1.02
N HIS A 400 26.63 -3.61 1.92
CA HIS A 400 27.24 -2.32 1.58
C HIS A 400 28.52 -2.54 0.75
N ILE A 401 28.57 -1.95 -0.43
CA ILE A 401 29.74 -1.98 -1.32
C ILE A 401 30.47 -0.64 -1.15
N PRO A 402 31.65 -0.61 -0.52
CA PRO A 402 32.39 0.63 -0.32
C PRO A 402 32.76 1.28 -1.66
N TYR A 403 32.92 2.60 -1.66
CA TYR A 403 33.28 3.35 -2.87
C TYR A 403 34.67 2.96 -3.38
N THR A 404 35.56 2.61 -2.45
CA THR A 404 36.92 2.14 -2.72
C THR A 404 37.27 0.93 -1.87
N VAL A 405 37.97 -0.03 -2.46
CA VAL A 405 38.65 -1.12 -1.76
C VAL A 405 40.15 -0.93 -1.96
N GLY A 406 40.88 -0.63 -0.88
CA GLY A 406 42.27 -0.18 -0.97
C GLY A 406 42.38 1.10 -1.81
N THR A 407 43.05 1.03 -2.96
CA THR A 407 43.19 2.15 -3.91
C THR A 407 42.27 2.06 -5.13
N GLN A 408 41.55 0.95 -5.31
CA GLN A 408 40.66 0.74 -6.45
C GLN A 408 39.28 1.32 -6.16
N ARG A 409 38.73 2.09 -7.10
CA ARG A 409 37.33 2.51 -7.06
C ARG A 409 36.43 1.36 -7.49
N CYS A 410 35.36 1.14 -6.75
CA CYS A 410 34.36 0.11 -7.05
C CYS A 410 33.27 0.62 -7.99
N TRP A 411 33.14 1.93 -8.14
CA TRP A 411 32.09 2.56 -8.96
C TRP A 411 32.70 3.60 -9.91
N THR A 412 32.30 3.54 -11.17
CA THR A 412 32.70 4.50 -12.20
C THR A 412 31.45 5.11 -12.82
N PHE A 413 31.36 6.44 -12.85
CA PHE A 413 30.30 7.13 -13.57
C PHE A 413 30.59 7.14 -15.07
N ASP A 414 29.69 6.57 -15.88
CA ASP A 414 29.85 6.49 -17.34
C ASP A 414 29.30 7.72 -18.10
N GLY A 415 28.90 8.76 -17.37
CA GLY A 415 28.21 9.94 -17.89
C GLY A 415 26.70 9.87 -17.75
N THR A 416 26.14 8.68 -17.48
CA THR A 416 24.70 8.47 -17.32
C THR A 416 24.34 7.73 -16.04
N ASP A 417 25.15 6.76 -15.64
CA ASP A 417 24.93 5.95 -14.43
C ASP A 417 26.27 5.52 -13.81
N TYR A 418 26.21 5.00 -12.59
CA TYR A 418 27.34 4.36 -11.94
C TYR A 418 27.39 2.88 -12.32
N ARG A 419 28.55 2.46 -12.83
CA ARG A 419 28.85 1.05 -13.13
C ARG A 419 29.75 0.48 -12.06
N TYR A 420 29.39 -0.71 -11.59
CA TYR A 420 30.26 -1.47 -10.72
C TYR A 420 31.49 -1.97 -11.49
N THR A 421 32.68 -1.63 -11.00
CA THR A 421 34.00 -1.97 -11.55
C THR A 421 34.95 -2.52 -10.48
N GLY A 422 34.40 -2.83 -9.30
CA GLY A 422 35.13 -3.41 -8.17
C GLY A 422 35.42 -4.90 -8.34
N PRO A 423 36.19 -5.49 -7.40
CA PRO A 423 36.47 -6.93 -7.38
C PRO A 423 35.20 -7.77 -7.17
N ALA A 424 35.16 -9.02 -7.63
CA ALA A 424 33.97 -9.87 -7.49
C ALA A 424 33.65 -10.20 -6.02
N ASP A 425 34.70 -10.42 -5.21
CA ASP A 425 34.58 -10.81 -3.81
C ASP A 425 34.97 -9.63 -2.90
N ILE A 426 33.96 -8.86 -2.47
CA ILE A 426 34.12 -7.83 -1.45
C ILE A 426 33.59 -8.36 -0.13
N GLU A 427 34.44 -8.32 0.90
CA GLU A 427 34.01 -8.46 2.29
C GLU A 427 33.20 -7.21 2.65
N ALA A 428 31.87 -7.37 2.72
CA ALA A 428 30.91 -6.30 2.88
C ALA A 428 30.06 -6.54 4.11
N ASP A 429 29.92 -5.51 4.94
CA ASP A 429 28.98 -5.51 6.05
C ASP A 429 27.58 -5.82 5.53
N ARG A 430 26.95 -6.80 6.19
CA ARG A 430 25.61 -7.27 5.84
C ARG A 430 24.60 -6.72 6.84
N VAL A 431 23.58 -6.06 6.32
CA VAL A 431 22.40 -5.63 7.07
C VAL A 431 21.21 -6.47 6.64
N THR A 432 20.59 -7.17 7.59
CA THR A 432 19.35 -7.89 7.34
C THR A 432 18.17 -6.96 7.61
N ILE A 433 17.28 -6.86 6.62
CA ILE A 433 16.12 -5.98 6.65
C ILE A 433 14.89 -6.85 6.42
N THR A 434 13.91 -6.73 7.29
CA THR A 434 12.65 -7.47 7.19
C THR A 434 11.48 -6.52 7.07
N GLY A 435 10.36 -7.02 6.58
CA GLY A 435 9.13 -6.25 6.57
C GLY A 435 7.93 -7.08 6.15
N ILE A 436 6.78 -6.45 6.28
CA ILE A 436 5.49 -7.00 5.90
C ILE A 436 4.82 -5.93 5.03
N SER A 437 4.32 -6.32 3.87
CA SER A 437 3.60 -5.45 2.94
C SER A 437 2.29 -6.11 2.52
N GLY A 438 1.19 -5.35 2.42
CA GLY A 438 -0.05 -5.86 1.84
C GLY A 438 0.10 -6.06 0.33
N LEU A 439 -0.47 -7.11 -0.25
CA LEU A 439 -0.36 -7.39 -1.68
C LEU A 439 -1.44 -6.66 -2.47
N GLY A 440 -1.05 -6.06 -3.62
CA GLY A 440 -1.98 -5.37 -4.52
C GLY A 440 -1.91 -5.88 -5.97
N PRO A 441 -3.04 -5.88 -6.72
CA PRO A 441 -3.09 -6.24 -8.13
C PRO A 441 -2.62 -5.13 -9.08
N HIS A 442 -1.89 -4.13 -8.58
CA HIS A 442 -1.59 -2.88 -9.29
C HIS A 442 -0.95 -3.03 -10.68
N PRO A 443 -0.07 -4.02 -10.99
CA PRO A 443 0.47 -4.18 -12.34
C PRO A 443 -0.60 -4.34 -13.42
N ARG A 444 -1.68 -5.05 -13.12
CA ARG A 444 -2.79 -5.34 -14.04
C ARG A 444 -3.56 -4.07 -14.35
N SER A 445 -3.97 -3.36 -13.29
CA SER A 445 -4.71 -2.10 -13.39
C SER A 445 -3.90 -1.03 -14.11
N LEU A 446 -2.59 -0.95 -13.84
CA LEU A 446 -1.68 -0.03 -14.50
C LEU A 446 -1.58 -0.31 -16.00
N PHE A 447 -1.31 -1.57 -16.39
CA PHE A 447 -1.21 -1.94 -17.80
C PHE A 447 -2.55 -1.71 -18.53
N ALA A 448 -3.66 -2.11 -17.92
CA ALA A 448 -5.01 -1.88 -18.45
C ALA A 448 -5.30 -0.39 -18.67
N ALA A 449 -4.97 0.46 -17.69
CA ALA A 449 -5.14 1.91 -17.82
C ALA A 449 -4.30 2.49 -18.96
N ARG A 450 -3.02 2.09 -19.08
CA ARG A 450 -2.12 2.54 -20.15
C ARG A 450 -2.58 2.07 -21.52
N LEU A 451 -3.03 0.82 -21.64
CA LEU A 451 -3.55 0.29 -22.90
C LEU A 451 -4.83 1.03 -23.31
N LYS A 452 -5.76 1.24 -22.38
CA LYS A 452 -6.98 2.01 -22.61
C LYS A 452 -6.69 3.42 -23.08
N GLU A 453 -5.78 4.12 -22.39
CA GLU A 453 -5.34 5.47 -22.77
C GLU A 453 -4.75 5.48 -24.18
N PHE A 454 -3.80 4.60 -24.46
CA PHE A 454 -3.12 4.53 -25.76
C PHE A 454 -4.06 4.20 -26.92
N VAL A 455 -4.90 3.17 -26.78
CA VAL A 455 -5.86 2.76 -27.82
C VAL A 455 -6.94 3.83 -28.03
N SER A 456 -7.32 4.57 -27.00
CA SER A 456 -8.29 5.66 -27.13
C SER A 456 -7.75 6.82 -27.95
N HIS A 457 -6.46 7.17 -27.78
CA HIS A 457 -5.83 8.30 -28.47
C HIS A 457 -5.27 7.94 -29.85
N HIS A 458 -4.68 6.75 -29.99
CA HIS A 458 -3.91 6.35 -31.18
C HIS A 458 -4.47 5.10 -31.88
N GLY A 459 -5.44 4.42 -31.28
CA GLY A 459 -5.97 3.16 -31.79
C GLY A 459 -6.89 3.31 -33.00
N THR A 460 -6.73 2.39 -33.95
CA THR A 460 -7.65 2.20 -35.07
C THR A 460 -9.05 1.78 -34.58
N ALA A 461 -10.07 1.90 -35.44
CA ALA A 461 -11.43 1.47 -35.10
C ALA A 461 -11.51 -0.03 -34.70
N GLY A 462 -10.71 -0.88 -35.35
CA GLY A 462 -10.63 -2.31 -35.01
C GLY A 462 -10.04 -2.55 -33.62
N GLN A 463 -8.96 -1.86 -33.26
CA GLN A 463 -8.35 -1.97 -31.94
C GLN A 463 -9.27 -1.44 -30.84
N ARG A 464 -10.01 -0.35 -31.11
CA ARG A 464 -11.05 0.14 -30.18
C ARG A 464 -12.17 -0.87 -29.97
N GLY A 465 -12.56 -1.62 -31.01
CA GLY A 465 -13.55 -2.70 -30.91
C GLY A 465 -13.06 -3.92 -30.12
N GLN A 466 -11.74 -4.14 -30.00
CA GLN A 466 -11.13 -5.24 -29.25
C GLN A 466 -10.72 -4.85 -27.83
N LEU A 467 -10.83 -3.57 -27.47
CA LEU A 467 -10.28 -3.06 -26.23
C LEU A 467 -10.92 -3.71 -24.99
N GLU A 468 -12.24 -3.92 -25.00
CA GLU A 468 -12.96 -4.57 -23.90
C GLU A 468 -12.45 -6.00 -23.67
N ASP A 469 -12.28 -6.79 -24.74
CA ASP A 469 -11.75 -8.15 -24.68
C ASP A 469 -10.32 -8.19 -24.14
N TRP A 470 -9.48 -7.23 -24.54
CA TRP A 470 -8.11 -7.11 -24.02
C TRP A 470 -8.10 -6.73 -22.55
N LEU A 471 -8.93 -5.79 -22.13
CA LEU A 471 -9.04 -5.38 -20.73
C LEU A 471 -9.55 -6.53 -19.86
N ALA A 472 -10.53 -7.30 -20.33
CA ALA A 472 -10.99 -8.52 -19.68
C ALA A 472 -9.85 -9.55 -19.54
N SER A 473 -9.08 -9.77 -20.61
CA SER A 473 -7.92 -10.69 -20.56
C SER A 473 -6.84 -10.24 -19.58
N ILE A 474 -6.53 -8.94 -19.51
CA ILE A 474 -5.58 -8.38 -18.52
C ILE A 474 -6.13 -8.57 -17.09
N GLY A 475 -7.45 -8.47 -16.94
CA GLY A 475 -8.21 -8.78 -15.74
C GLY A 475 -8.09 -10.23 -15.27
N GLU A 476 -7.49 -11.13 -16.06
CA GLU A 476 -7.18 -12.54 -15.73
C GLU A 476 -5.68 -12.81 -15.53
N TRP A 477 -4.81 -11.81 -15.72
CA TRP A 477 -3.37 -11.99 -15.51
C TRP A 477 -2.98 -12.24 -14.04
N ALA A 478 -2.24 -13.31 -13.78
CA ALA A 478 -1.80 -13.68 -12.44
C ALA A 478 -0.53 -12.91 -12.02
N PHE A 479 -0.65 -11.59 -11.85
CA PHE A 479 0.44 -10.73 -11.35
C PHE A 479 0.06 -9.95 -10.10
N LEU A 480 0.98 -9.92 -9.14
CA LEU A 480 0.94 -9.08 -7.96
C LEU A 480 2.21 -8.24 -7.91
N ALA A 481 2.14 -7.03 -7.39
CA ALA A 481 3.35 -6.30 -7.06
C ALA A 481 3.17 -5.49 -5.80
N GLN A 482 4.26 -5.33 -5.06
CA GLN A 482 4.26 -4.57 -3.83
C GLN A 482 5.61 -3.94 -3.52
N GLU A 483 5.55 -2.70 -3.05
CA GLU A 483 6.70 -1.98 -2.49
C GLU A 483 7.20 -2.65 -1.21
N LEU A 484 8.52 -2.76 -1.08
CA LEU A 484 9.20 -3.19 0.15
C LEU A 484 9.21 -2.03 1.15
N SER A 485 8.03 -1.68 1.63
CA SER A 485 7.77 -0.50 2.45
C SER A 485 8.66 -0.47 3.69
N GLY A 486 9.34 0.65 3.90
CA GLY A 486 10.25 0.83 5.03
C GLY A 486 11.68 0.36 4.78
N PHE A 487 12.00 -0.24 3.63
CA PHE A 487 13.34 -0.71 3.29
C PHE A 487 14.40 0.39 3.44
N ASN A 488 14.19 1.53 2.78
CA ASN A 488 15.11 2.67 2.83
C ASN A 488 15.17 3.33 4.22
N GLN A 489 14.06 3.33 4.95
CA GLN A 489 14.00 3.86 6.30
C GLN A 489 14.83 2.98 7.25
N ARG A 490 14.74 1.66 7.15
CA ARG A 490 15.54 0.74 7.96
C ARG A 490 17.04 0.82 7.66
N LEU A 491 17.41 1.00 6.39
CA LEU A 491 18.80 1.33 6.02
C LEU A 491 19.29 2.63 6.67
N ALA A 492 18.40 3.61 6.84
CA ALA A 492 18.68 4.85 7.55
C ALA A 492 18.53 4.73 9.08
N ALA A 493 18.49 3.50 9.63
CA ALA A 493 18.25 3.19 11.03
C ALA A 493 16.96 3.81 11.60
N ARG A 494 15.89 3.86 10.78
CA ARG A 494 14.55 4.34 11.14
C ARG A 494 13.53 3.21 11.06
N ASP A 495 12.65 3.15 12.05
CA ASP A 495 11.49 2.26 12.09
C ASP A 495 10.22 3.08 11.92
N THR A 496 9.47 2.79 10.86
CA THR A 496 8.20 3.44 10.52
C THR A 496 6.97 2.63 10.95
N ARG A 497 7.17 1.46 11.57
CA ARG A 497 6.06 0.70 12.16
C ARG A 497 5.46 1.50 13.32
N ALA A 498 4.27 1.08 13.77
CA ALA A 498 3.66 1.67 14.95
C ALA A 498 4.65 1.67 16.12
N PHE A 499 4.92 2.87 16.66
CA PHE A 499 5.88 3.08 17.74
C PHE A 499 5.23 3.85 18.88
N ARG A 500 5.70 3.61 20.11
CA ARG A 500 5.29 4.39 21.28
C ARG A 500 5.78 5.84 21.10
N ARG A 501 4.91 6.80 21.32
CA ARG A 501 5.23 8.24 21.31
C ARG A 501 4.92 8.87 22.68
N PRO A 502 5.56 10.00 23.02
CA PRO A 502 5.23 10.76 24.22
C PRO A 502 3.80 11.31 24.12
N THR A 503 3.13 11.43 25.26
CA THR A 503 1.81 12.06 25.41
C THR A 503 1.87 13.15 26.47
N THR A 504 0.84 14.00 26.54
CA THR A 504 0.71 15.01 27.60
C THR A 504 0.57 14.40 29.00
N ASP A 505 0.18 13.13 29.08
CA ASP A 505 0.02 12.37 30.34
C ASP A 505 1.30 11.65 30.77
N ASP A 506 2.42 11.84 30.05
CA ASP A 506 3.73 11.29 30.44
C ASP A 506 4.20 11.97 31.76
N PRO A 507 4.32 11.23 32.88
CA PRO A 507 4.57 11.82 34.19
C PRO A 507 5.96 12.44 34.33
N ASP A 508 6.95 11.89 33.62
CA ASP A 508 8.34 12.33 33.71
C ASP A 508 8.61 13.49 32.74
N HIS A 509 7.89 13.51 31.61
CA HIS A 509 8.18 14.37 30.47
C HIS A 509 6.94 14.88 29.70
N PRO A 510 5.97 15.56 30.37
CA PRO A 510 4.67 15.93 29.76
C PRO A 510 4.78 16.91 28.59
N HIS A 511 5.85 17.72 28.53
CA HIS A 511 6.09 18.72 27.49
C HIS A 511 6.66 18.14 26.18
N ILE A 512 7.20 16.92 26.18
CA ILE A 512 7.91 16.39 25.01
C ILE A 512 6.95 16.16 23.84
N ALA A 513 5.71 15.77 24.10
CA ALA A 513 4.73 15.52 23.05
C ALA A 513 4.46 16.79 22.21
N ALA A 514 4.31 17.94 22.87
CA ALA A 514 4.13 19.24 22.22
C ALA A 514 5.40 19.71 21.50
N LEU A 515 6.58 19.57 22.12
CA LEU A 515 7.85 19.95 21.50
C LEU A 515 8.17 19.09 20.28
N ALA A 516 7.88 17.79 20.32
CA ALA A 516 8.01 16.88 19.18
C ALA A 516 7.01 17.16 18.05
N GLY A 517 6.02 18.05 18.29
CA GLY A 517 5.09 18.52 17.27
C GLY A 517 3.99 17.53 16.93
N TYR A 518 3.53 16.71 17.90
CA TYR A 518 2.40 15.82 17.67
C TYR A 518 1.06 16.57 17.64
N PRO A 519 0.14 16.26 16.71
CA PRO A 519 -1.03 17.09 16.43
C PRO A 519 -2.11 17.09 17.52
N ASP A 520 -2.15 16.05 18.35
CA ASP A 520 -3.10 15.89 19.45
C ASP A 520 -2.71 16.64 20.73
N THR A 521 -1.61 17.39 20.70
CA THR A 521 -1.06 18.10 21.86
C THR A 521 -1.36 19.60 21.83
N ALA A 522 -1.99 20.09 20.75
CA ALA A 522 -2.30 21.49 20.58
C ALA A 522 -3.52 21.89 21.41
N THR A 523 -3.29 22.53 22.55
CA THR A 523 -4.23 23.54 23.05
C THR A 523 -3.80 24.89 22.48
N ASP A 524 -4.75 25.75 22.07
CA ASP A 524 -4.50 27.07 21.47
C ASP A 524 -3.66 28.03 22.36
N THR A 525 -3.29 27.59 23.57
CA THR A 525 -2.62 28.39 24.60
C THR A 525 -1.13 28.08 24.81
N ASP A 526 -0.57 26.99 24.27
CA ASP A 526 0.77 26.49 24.69
C ASP A 526 1.95 26.82 23.75
N GLY A 527 1.76 27.72 22.80
CA GLY A 527 2.89 28.22 22.00
C GLY A 527 3.53 27.21 21.04
N GLY A 528 2.83 26.12 20.72
CA GLY A 528 3.23 25.13 19.71
C GLY A 528 3.23 25.65 18.27
N LEU A 529 3.60 24.78 17.32
CA LEU A 529 3.58 25.09 15.89
C LEU A 529 2.15 25.22 15.35
N PRO A 530 1.89 26.06 14.32
CA PRO A 530 0.65 25.99 13.56
C PRO A 530 0.36 24.57 13.04
N ALA A 531 -0.91 24.16 13.03
CA ALA A 531 -1.34 22.79 12.71
C ALA A 531 -0.74 22.22 11.40
N ARG A 532 -0.61 23.04 10.35
CA ARG A 532 -0.02 22.64 9.05
C ARG A 532 1.46 22.23 9.12
N TYR A 533 2.17 22.60 10.19
CA TYR A 533 3.58 22.31 10.42
C TYR A 533 3.80 21.20 11.46
N GLN A 534 2.73 20.65 12.03
CA GLN A 534 2.79 19.54 12.98
C GLN A 534 2.86 18.17 12.29
N GLY A 535 3.08 17.10 13.06
CA GLY A 535 2.98 15.71 12.59
C GLY A 535 4.15 15.21 11.75
N ARG A 536 5.34 15.81 11.88
CA ARG A 536 6.52 15.44 11.06
C ARG A 536 7.38 14.32 11.65
N VAL A 537 7.17 13.95 12.90
CA VAL A 537 7.83 12.78 13.50
C VAL A 537 7.06 11.51 13.13
N THR A 538 7.51 10.85 12.06
CA THR A 538 6.84 9.67 11.46
C THR A 538 7.62 8.36 11.63
N SER A 539 8.69 8.36 12.41
CA SER A 539 9.50 7.17 12.69
C SER A 539 10.20 7.27 14.04
N ALA A 540 10.65 6.13 14.54
CA ALA A 540 11.52 5.99 15.69
C ALA A 540 12.91 5.44 15.26
N PRO A 541 13.93 5.50 16.12
CA PRO A 541 15.16 4.73 15.91
C PRO A 541 14.87 3.24 15.72
N TYR A 542 15.50 2.61 14.72
CA TYR A 542 15.46 1.17 14.56
C TYR A 542 16.39 0.49 15.58
N LEU A 543 15.82 -0.36 16.44
CA LEU A 543 16.52 -1.01 17.55
C LEU A 543 16.35 -2.55 17.46
N PRO A 544 17.08 -3.25 16.57
CA PRO A 544 16.95 -4.69 16.41
C PRO A 544 17.57 -5.42 17.60
N GLY A 545 16.77 -5.75 18.62
CA GLY A 545 17.18 -6.63 19.73
C GLY A 545 18.43 -6.17 20.50
N GLY A 546 18.72 -4.87 20.52
CA GLY A 546 19.91 -4.31 21.17
C GLY A 546 21.21 -4.40 20.36
N ALA A 547 21.18 -4.87 19.12
CA ALA A 547 22.36 -4.91 18.25
C ALA A 547 22.63 -3.55 17.58
N ASN A 548 23.91 -3.18 17.45
CA ASN A 548 24.35 -2.05 16.65
C ASN A 548 24.33 -2.44 15.17
N ALA A 549 23.28 -2.05 14.44
CA ALA A 549 23.29 -2.15 12.98
C ALA A 549 24.30 -1.14 12.40
N PRO A 550 25.18 -1.54 11.46
CA PRO A 550 26.08 -0.59 10.84
C PRO A 550 25.28 0.45 10.05
N PHE A 551 25.69 1.71 10.15
CA PHE A 551 25.14 2.81 9.39
C PHE A 551 26.17 3.30 8.37
N HIS A 552 25.75 3.41 7.12
CA HIS A 552 26.59 3.93 6.05
C HIS A 552 25.96 5.21 5.50
N GLU A 553 26.73 6.30 5.46
CA GLU A 553 26.25 7.62 5.03
C GLU A 553 25.82 7.64 3.55
N MET A 554 26.48 6.82 2.71
CA MET A 554 26.17 6.69 1.30
C MET A 554 25.53 5.34 1.00
N ARG A 555 24.45 5.36 0.21
CA ARG A 555 23.80 4.14 -0.28
C ARG A 555 24.51 3.65 -1.54
N GLN A 556 25.28 2.60 -1.37
CA GLN A 556 25.99 1.90 -2.44
C GLN A 556 26.10 0.44 -2.02
N GLY A 557 25.44 -0.44 -2.75
CA GLY A 557 25.34 -1.83 -2.30
C GLY A 557 24.50 -2.68 -3.21
N GLN A 558 24.35 -3.93 -2.79
CA GLN A 558 23.53 -4.94 -3.46
C GLN A 558 22.51 -5.48 -2.47
N ILE A 559 21.34 -5.83 -3.00
CA ILE A 559 20.29 -6.52 -2.25
C ILE A 559 20.16 -7.95 -2.74
N HIS A 560 19.85 -8.85 -1.82
CA HIS A 560 19.53 -10.23 -2.08
C HIS A 560 18.29 -10.60 -1.25
N ILE A 561 17.24 -11.12 -1.89
CA ILE A 561 16.06 -11.63 -1.19
C ILE A 561 16.44 -12.97 -0.57
N GLU A 562 16.33 -13.09 0.75
CA GLU A 562 16.60 -14.34 1.47
C GLU A 562 15.33 -15.15 1.70
N GLU A 563 14.26 -14.46 2.08
CA GLU A 563 12.97 -15.07 2.36
C GLU A 563 11.86 -14.18 1.77
N LEU A 564 10.84 -14.83 1.20
CA LEU A 564 9.63 -14.20 0.69
C LEU A 564 8.45 -15.15 0.92
N PHE A 565 7.60 -14.81 1.88
CA PHE A 565 6.44 -15.61 2.27
C PHE A 565 5.17 -14.86 1.95
N LEU A 566 4.17 -15.54 1.40
CA LEU A 566 2.84 -14.99 1.21
C LEU A 566 1.86 -15.66 2.17
N TYR A 567 1.04 -14.85 2.82
CA TYR A 567 -0.02 -15.30 3.71
C TYR A 567 -1.37 -15.00 3.05
N ASP A 568 -2.23 -16.01 3.01
CA ASP A 568 -3.61 -15.83 2.56
C ASP A 568 -4.56 -15.44 3.72
N LYS A 569 -5.81 -15.11 3.37
CA LYS A 569 -6.84 -14.75 4.36
C LYS A 569 -7.20 -15.87 5.33
N PHE A 570 -6.85 -17.11 5.01
CA PHE A 570 -7.10 -18.29 5.84
C PHE A 570 -5.88 -18.66 6.71
N GLY A 571 -4.81 -17.85 6.68
CA GLY A 571 -3.59 -18.09 7.44
C GLY A 571 -2.68 -19.17 6.85
N ARG A 572 -2.93 -19.62 5.61
CA ARG A 572 -2.03 -20.52 4.89
C ARG A 572 -0.85 -19.73 4.34
N VAL A 573 0.29 -20.42 4.20
CA VAL A 573 1.57 -19.82 3.82
C VAL A 573 2.06 -20.41 2.50
N LEU A 574 2.51 -19.55 1.61
CA LEU A 574 3.27 -19.92 0.41
C LEU A 574 4.70 -19.40 0.54
N ASP A 575 5.65 -20.33 0.60
CA ASP A 575 7.08 -20.04 0.58
C ASP A 575 7.53 -19.75 -0.85
N VAL A 576 7.61 -18.49 -1.25
CA VAL A 576 8.04 -18.12 -2.60
C VAL A 576 9.56 -18.24 -2.71
N VAL A 577 10.27 -17.56 -1.81
CA VAL A 577 11.73 -17.66 -1.65
C VAL A 577 11.97 -18.19 -0.26
N SER A 578 12.69 -19.31 -0.15
CA SER A 578 13.03 -19.93 1.13
C SER A 578 14.49 -20.40 1.10
N PRO A 579 15.22 -20.29 2.22
CA PRO A 579 16.51 -20.96 2.38
C PRO A 579 16.36 -22.49 2.42
N ASP A 580 15.16 -23.00 2.72
CA ASP A 580 14.81 -24.40 2.60
C ASP A 580 14.37 -24.69 1.16
N THR A 581 15.22 -25.41 0.43
CA THR A 581 14.98 -25.77 -0.97
C THR A 581 13.92 -26.86 -1.14
N GLU A 582 13.46 -27.51 -0.06
CA GLU A 582 12.34 -28.46 -0.10
C GLU A 582 10.98 -27.76 -0.01
N SER A 583 10.92 -26.56 0.58
CA SER A 583 9.67 -25.80 0.78
C SER A 583 9.46 -24.67 -0.23
N GLY A 584 10.54 -24.16 -0.83
CA GLY A 584 10.49 -23.03 -1.77
C GLY A 584 9.73 -23.30 -3.07
N GLY A 585 8.86 -22.37 -3.45
CA GLY A 585 8.04 -22.41 -4.67
C GLY A 585 8.77 -21.95 -5.94
N LEU A 586 9.97 -21.38 -5.82
CA LEU A 586 10.85 -21.14 -6.97
C LEU A 586 11.61 -22.42 -7.31
N HIS A 587 11.24 -23.06 -8.43
CA HIS A 587 11.87 -24.29 -8.92
C HIS A 587 13.26 -24.09 -9.56
N ASP A 588 13.77 -22.86 -9.57
CA ASP A 588 15.03 -22.47 -10.24
C ASP A 588 16.32 -22.77 -9.44
N TYR A 589 16.23 -23.56 -8.37
CA TYR A 589 17.40 -24.07 -7.63
C TYR A 589 17.61 -25.59 -7.81
N ARG A 590 17.33 -26.13 -9.01
CA ARG A 590 17.80 -27.47 -9.42
C ARG A 590 18.54 -27.47 -10.75
#